data_AF-A0A9P0MZE8-F1
#
_entry.id   AF-A0A9P0MZE8-F1
#
_cell.length_a   1.000
_cell.length_b   1.000
_cell.length_c   1.000
_cell.angle_alpha   90.00
_cell.angle_beta   90.00
_cell.angle_gamma   90.00
#
_symmetry.space_group_name_H-M   'P 1'
#
loop_
_entity.id
_entity.type
_entity.pdbx_description
1 polymer ?
#
loop_
_entity_poly.entity_id
_entity_poly.type
_entity_poly.pdbx_seq_one_letter_code
_entity_poly.pdbx_strand_id
1 'polypeptide(L)'
;MSAFHGFPELPGPEEIPFCKLNEVYCCANSRYGNISTFTNSTKSHPVINVTRDIHHHRTTDENISMYIDVEDNLLKKITSVWYKQGFLEALAVAADPSVNRESQALAYAASYVLKVANVFSAFRYFLQPHLKDIGPKIVANYSRTRNWGNAPIKCIAWHPHTTKMAVATVDDNVRIYCSEVAFVSTLKCKAQGHVSSLSWRPFSASELAVGCEQGVIVWTVDPNSMFTKPSSSNAVVLKRPGHSPVTDVSWSPNGDLLISCSGADTSMLIWDVSMETAVPLRRVAGGGIIFARWSFDASKVFAATSSIIFRVWDTKRWKPDRWCARGNHVVAACWGPADILLFAAKGEPMVYALTNTGLMSGSQTSKALPVLDVTKVELPSGDTVGGPILDMCWDPTGKYLAILFEESHLVTVFCTTRLMLQLKITPCCFVCGMDVEVPSTIAFQQNFVEGACLTIAWSSGRVQHFPIIYTDTY
;
A
#
# COMPACT_ATOMS: atom_id res chain seq x y z
N MET A 1 -1.12 0.78 -30.66
CA MET A 1 -0.66 -0.63 -30.66
C MET A 1 -0.46 -0.98 -29.20
N SER A 2 -1.12 -2.04 -28.73
CA SER A 2 -1.02 -2.45 -27.32
C SER A 2 0.45 -2.77 -26.97
N ALA A 3 0.85 -2.44 -25.74
CA ALA A 3 2.21 -2.66 -25.26
C ALA A 3 2.59 -4.16 -25.15
N PHE A 4 1.63 -5.06 -25.42
CA PHE A 4 1.80 -6.50 -25.36
C PHE A 4 2.41 -7.10 -26.64
N HIS A 5 2.47 -6.34 -27.74
CA HIS A 5 3.18 -6.80 -28.95
C HIS A 5 4.68 -6.93 -28.69
N GLY A 6 5.19 -8.16 -28.73
CA GLY A 6 6.61 -8.48 -28.55
C GLY A 6 6.97 -9.08 -27.19
N PHE A 7 5.98 -9.43 -26.35
CA PHE A 7 6.26 -10.31 -25.21
C PHE A 7 6.60 -11.73 -25.67
N PRO A 8 7.45 -12.46 -24.92
CA PRO A 8 7.59 -13.89 -25.12
C PRO A 8 6.26 -14.60 -24.81
N GLU A 9 6.01 -15.73 -25.48
CA GLU A 9 4.86 -16.58 -25.18
C GLU A 9 4.91 -17.08 -23.73
N LEU A 10 3.73 -17.30 -23.15
CA LEU A 10 3.64 -17.90 -21.83
C LEU A 10 4.21 -19.34 -21.87
N PRO A 11 4.90 -19.77 -20.81
CA PRO A 11 5.26 -21.17 -20.66
C PRO A 11 4.02 -22.08 -20.70
N GLY A 12 4.23 -23.36 -21.00
CA GLY A 12 3.13 -24.34 -21.07
C GLY A 12 2.34 -24.43 -19.77
N PRO A 13 1.15 -25.05 -19.77
CA PRO A 13 0.19 -24.99 -18.64
C PRO A 13 0.70 -25.55 -17.30
N GLU A 14 1.78 -26.36 -17.30
CA GLU A 14 2.41 -26.87 -16.07
C GLU A 14 3.74 -26.18 -15.72
N GLU A 15 4.20 -25.24 -16.55
CA GLU A 15 5.50 -24.59 -16.41
C GLU A 15 5.35 -23.19 -15.81
N ILE A 16 6.18 -22.91 -14.80
CA ILE A 16 6.21 -21.63 -14.08
C ILE A 16 7.57 -20.99 -14.30
N PRO A 17 7.60 -19.66 -14.48
CA PRO A 17 8.84 -18.92 -14.56
C PRO A 17 9.48 -18.70 -13.20
N PHE A 18 10.73 -19.13 -13.07
CA PHE A 18 11.49 -19.01 -11.83
C PHE A 18 12.46 -17.85 -11.85
N CYS A 19 13.14 -17.61 -12.98
CA CYS A 19 14.09 -16.53 -13.12
C CYS A 19 14.28 -16.13 -14.59
N LYS A 20 14.86 -14.96 -14.80
CA LYS A 20 15.36 -14.53 -16.11
C LYS A 20 16.89 -14.47 -16.06
N LEU A 21 17.54 -15.31 -16.87
CA LEU A 21 19.00 -15.40 -16.99
C LEU A 21 19.38 -14.98 -18.41
N ASN A 22 20.13 -13.89 -18.57
CA ASN A 22 20.69 -13.45 -19.85
C ASN A 22 19.64 -13.31 -20.95
N GLU A 23 18.52 -12.66 -20.62
CA GLU A 23 17.36 -12.52 -21.49
C GLU A 23 16.58 -13.83 -21.78
N VAL A 24 17.06 -14.99 -21.33
CA VAL A 24 16.38 -16.28 -21.45
C VAL A 24 15.44 -16.50 -20.27
N TYR A 25 14.24 -16.98 -20.60
CA TYR A 25 13.20 -17.30 -19.63
C TYR A 25 13.40 -18.72 -19.09
N CYS A 26 13.70 -18.86 -17.80
CA CYS A 26 13.89 -20.16 -17.18
C CYS A 26 12.59 -20.61 -16.53
N CYS A 27 11.92 -21.53 -17.20
CA CYS A 27 10.69 -22.16 -16.75
C CYS A 27 10.96 -23.59 -16.28
N ALA A 28 10.23 -24.03 -15.26
CA ALA A 28 10.22 -25.42 -14.83
C ALA A 28 8.82 -25.82 -14.38
N ASN A 29 8.57 -27.13 -14.29
CA ASN A 29 7.31 -27.65 -13.81
C ASN A 29 7.02 -27.15 -12.38
N SER A 30 5.78 -26.73 -12.12
CA SER A 30 5.35 -26.20 -10.81
C SER A 30 5.63 -27.11 -9.63
N ARG A 31 5.61 -28.44 -9.84
CA ARG A 31 5.75 -29.45 -8.77
C ARG A 31 7.19 -29.86 -8.48
N TYR A 32 8.06 -29.78 -9.47
CA TYR A 32 9.43 -30.32 -9.40
C TYR A 32 10.52 -29.25 -9.58
N GLY A 33 10.14 -28.10 -10.12
CA GLY A 33 11.03 -26.96 -10.33
C GLY A 33 11.36 -26.26 -9.02
N ASN A 34 12.64 -26.01 -8.80
CA ASN A 34 13.10 -25.15 -7.73
C ASN A 34 14.01 -24.09 -8.33
N ILE A 35 13.93 -22.85 -7.85
CA ILE A 35 14.80 -21.76 -8.31
C ILE A 35 16.29 -22.11 -8.15
N SER A 36 16.62 -22.93 -7.16
CA SER A 36 17.97 -23.42 -6.89
C SER A 36 18.57 -24.27 -8.02
N THR A 37 17.75 -24.80 -8.94
CA THR A 37 18.27 -25.52 -10.12
C THR A 37 18.83 -24.58 -11.17
N PHE A 38 18.40 -23.31 -11.17
CA PHE A 38 18.81 -22.31 -12.15
C PHE A 38 19.83 -21.33 -11.57
N THR A 39 19.60 -20.86 -10.33
CA THR A 39 20.39 -19.79 -9.73
C THR A 39 20.58 -20.01 -8.24
N ASN A 40 21.75 -19.63 -7.72
CA ASN A 40 22.02 -19.63 -6.28
C ASN A 40 21.75 -18.28 -5.62
N SER A 41 21.43 -17.26 -6.42
CA SER A 41 21.29 -15.85 -6.02
C SER A 41 20.20 -15.63 -4.97
N THR A 42 19.16 -16.46 -4.99
CA THR A 42 18.02 -16.39 -4.06
C THR A 42 18.10 -17.37 -2.90
N LYS A 43 19.20 -18.13 -2.75
CA LYS A 43 19.36 -19.09 -1.63
C LYS A 43 19.36 -18.40 -0.27
N SER A 44 19.81 -17.15 -0.20
CA SER A 44 19.84 -16.33 1.00
C SER A 44 18.54 -15.54 1.24
N HIS A 45 17.49 -15.80 0.46
CA HIS A 45 16.20 -15.13 0.63
C HIS A 45 15.29 -15.94 1.55
N PRO A 46 14.46 -15.28 2.36
CA PRO A 46 13.54 -15.98 3.25
C PRO A 46 12.45 -16.71 2.46
N VAL A 47 12.26 -18.00 2.74
CA VAL A 47 11.12 -18.76 2.22
C VAL A 47 9.90 -18.46 3.09
N ILE A 48 8.86 -17.86 2.50
CA ILE A 48 7.68 -17.43 3.23
C ILE A 48 6.44 -18.12 2.67
N ASN A 49 5.76 -18.85 3.54
CA ASN A 49 4.44 -19.41 3.27
C ASN A 49 3.55 -19.15 4.49
N VAL A 50 2.61 -18.24 4.34
CA VAL A 50 1.66 -17.89 5.42
C VAL A 50 0.46 -18.82 5.32
N THR A 51 0.45 -19.90 6.12
CA THR A 51 -0.69 -20.81 6.20
C THR A 51 -1.77 -20.27 7.13
N ARG A 52 -3.02 -20.72 6.92
CA ARG A 52 -4.18 -20.31 7.73
C ARG A 52 -4.04 -20.68 9.22
N ASP A 53 -3.26 -21.71 9.53
CA ASP A 53 -3.07 -22.20 10.90
C ASP A 53 -2.35 -21.19 11.81
N ILE A 54 -1.57 -20.27 11.21
CA ILE A 54 -0.91 -19.18 11.92
C ILE A 54 -1.95 -18.18 12.51
N HIS A 55 -3.17 -18.14 11.95
CA HIS A 55 -4.23 -17.18 12.32
C HIS A 55 -5.06 -17.62 13.53
N HIS A 56 -4.94 -18.87 14.00
CA HIS A 56 -5.81 -19.45 15.04
C HIS A 56 -5.65 -18.84 16.45
N HIS A 57 -4.67 -17.96 16.69
CA HIS A 57 -4.53 -17.29 17.98
C HIS A 57 -5.49 -16.09 18.19
N ARG A 58 -6.39 -15.79 17.25
CA ARG A 58 -7.37 -14.69 17.39
C ARG A 58 -8.80 -15.15 17.70
N THR A 59 -9.13 -16.44 17.55
CA THR A 59 -10.54 -16.89 17.56
C THR A 59 -11.08 -17.42 18.88
N THR A 60 -10.30 -17.51 19.96
CA THR A 60 -10.79 -18.09 21.23
C THR A 60 -11.26 -17.08 22.28
N ASP A 61 -11.01 -15.77 22.13
CA ASP A 61 -11.30 -14.80 23.19
C ASP A 61 -12.47 -13.83 22.92
N GLU A 62 -13.10 -13.86 21.73
CA GLU A 62 -14.18 -12.89 21.42
C GLU A 62 -15.60 -13.37 21.74
N ASN A 63 -15.81 -14.63 22.14
CA ASN A 63 -17.17 -15.17 22.39
C ASN A 63 -17.43 -15.63 23.83
N ILE A 64 -16.58 -15.28 24.80
CA ILE A 64 -16.93 -15.41 26.22
C ILE A 64 -17.20 -14.00 26.78
N SER A 65 -18.28 -13.39 26.30
CA SER A 65 -18.93 -12.30 27.02
C SER A 65 -19.64 -12.87 28.24
N MET A 66 -18.90 -13.14 29.32
CA MET A 66 -19.49 -13.19 30.66
C MET A 66 -19.79 -11.77 31.13
N TYR A 67 -20.76 -11.12 30.46
CA TYR A 67 -21.32 -9.86 30.93
C TYR A 67 -22.63 -10.17 31.64
N ILE A 68 -22.69 -9.80 32.91
CA ILE A 68 -23.95 -9.65 33.63
C ILE A 68 -24.51 -8.30 33.18
N ASP A 69 -25.68 -8.30 32.55
CA ASP A 69 -26.39 -7.06 32.21
C ASP A 69 -26.71 -6.33 33.51
N VAL A 70 -25.99 -5.25 33.76
CA VAL A 70 -26.31 -4.29 34.83
C VAL A 70 -27.27 -3.28 34.21
N GLU A 71 -28.49 -3.19 34.73
CA GLU A 71 -29.45 -2.16 34.35
C GLU A 71 -28.95 -0.79 34.82
N ASP A 72 -28.13 -0.14 34.00
CA ASP A 72 -27.66 1.21 34.25
C ASP A 72 -28.79 2.23 34.02
N ASN A 73 -28.90 3.23 34.92
CA ASN A 73 -29.78 4.39 34.73
C ASN A 73 -29.56 5.03 33.35
N LEU A 74 -30.64 5.55 32.76
CA LEU A 74 -30.67 6.06 31.38
C LEU A 74 -29.60 7.11 31.07
N LEU A 75 -29.34 8.02 32.01
CA LEU A 75 -28.27 9.03 31.92
C LEU A 75 -26.88 8.41 31.96
N LYS A 76 -26.68 7.35 32.75
CA LYS A 76 -25.40 6.63 32.84
C LYS A 76 -25.14 5.86 31.54
N LYS A 77 -26.19 5.30 30.92
CA LYS A 77 -26.11 4.70 29.59
C LYS A 77 -25.75 5.73 28.52
N ILE A 78 -26.44 6.87 28.45
CA ILE A 78 -26.15 7.95 27.47
C ILE A 78 -24.72 8.49 27.66
N THR A 79 -24.29 8.76 28.89
CA THR A 79 -22.94 9.28 29.15
C THR A 79 -21.85 8.26 28.82
N SER A 80 -22.08 6.97 29.10
CA SER A 80 -21.14 5.91 28.73
C SER A 80 -21.04 5.73 27.21
N VAL A 81 -22.16 5.79 26.49
CA VAL A 81 -22.21 5.74 25.03
C VAL A 81 -21.56 6.98 24.43
N TRP A 82 -21.80 8.16 25.00
CA TRP A 82 -21.15 9.39 24.56
C TRP A 82 -19.62 9.30 24.70
N TYR A 83 -19.14 8.73 25.80
CA TYR A 83 -17.72 8.55 26.05
C TYR A 83 -17.09 7.49 25.12
N LYS A 84 -17.79 6.39 24.82
CA LYS A 84 -17.25 5.26 24.03
C LYS A 84 -17.38 5.46 22.51
N GLN A 85 -18.51 5.99 22.06
CA GLN A 85 -18.93 6.00 20.66
C GLN A 85 -19.19 7.42 20.11
N GLY A 86 -19.21 8.42 20.99
CA GLY A 86 -19.35 9.82 20.62
C GLY A 86 -20.78 10.34 20.67
N PHE A 87 -20.92 11.62 20.34
CA PHE A 87 -22.12 12.41 20.61
C PHE A 87 -23.33 12.00 19.76
N LEU A 88 -23.13 11.62 18.50
CA LEU A 88 -24.22 11.26 17.59
C LEU A 88 -24.88 9.93 17.97
N GLU A 89 -24.09 8.93 18.36
CA GLU A 89 -24.62 7.64 18.81
C GLU A 89 -25.30 7.76 20.17
N ALA A 90 -24.77 8.60 21.07
CA ALA A 90 -25.44 8.91 22.33
C ALA A 90 -26.81 9.59 22.12
N LEU A 91 -26.91 10.50 21.13
CA LEU A 91 -28.17 11.12 20.74
C LEU A 91 -29.13 10.13 20.09
N ALA A 92 -28.64 9.16 19.32
CA ALA A 92 -29.47 8.11 18.73
C ALA A 92 -30.08 7.21 19.83
N VAL A 93 -29.29 6.82 20.83
CA VAL A 93 -29.77 6.06 22.01
C VAL A 93 -30.76 6.88 22.84
N ALA A 94 -30.56 8.19 22.96
CA ALA A 94 -31.49 9.09 23.66
C ALA A 94 -32.81 9.33 22.88
N ALA A 95 -32.77 9.23 21.56
CA ALA A 95 -33.91 9.39 20.66
C ALA A 95 -34.78 8.12 20.56
N ASP A 96 -34.29 6.97 21.02
CA ASP A 96 -34.97 5.70 20.90
C ASP A 96 -36.14 5.59 21.91
N PRO A 97 -37.40 5.52 21.46
CA PRO A 97 -38.58 5.59 22.34
C PRO A 97 -38.76 4.33 23.21
N SER A 98 -38.07 3.24 22.87
CA SER A 98 -38.09 1.99 23.63
C SER A 98 -37.30 2.08 24.94
N VAL A 99 -36.21 2.86 24.94
CA VAL A 99 -35.31 3.07 26.08
C VAL A 99 -35.81 4.22 26.95
N ASN A 100 -36.33 5.28 26.34
CA ASN A 100 -36.71 6.53 27.02
C ASN A 100 -38.20 6.57 27.42
N ARG A 101 -38.61 5.68 28.34
CA ARG A 101 -40.00 5.59 28.82
C ARG A 101 -40.39 6.73 29.78
N GLU A 102 -39.43 7.34 30.46
CA GLU A 102 -39.67 8.34 31.52
C GLU A 102 -39.84 9.77 30.99
N SER A 103 -39.34 10.09 29.80
CA SER A 103 -39.37 11.47 29.27
C SER A 103 -39.49 11.52 27.75
N GLN A 104 -40.72 11.40 27.25
CA GLN A 104 -41.03 11.52 25.81
C GLN A 104 -40.54 12.84 25.20
N ALA A 105 -40.56 13.94 25.96
CA ALA A 105 -40.03 15.24 25.52
C ALA A 105 -38.52 15.21 25.22
N LEU A 106 -37.73 14.44 25.99
CA LEU A 106 -36.29 14.28 25.77
C LEU A 106 -36.02 13.47 24.50
N ALA A 107 -36.81 12.43 24.25
CA ALA A 107 -36.72 11.64 23.01
C ALA A 107 -37.07 12.47 21.78
N TYR A 108 -38.12 13.30 21.85
CA TYR A 108 -38.46 14.22 20.76
C TYR A 108 -37.36 15.25 20.51
N ALA A 109 -36.82 15.89 21.56
CA ALA A 109 -35.70 16.83 21.44
C ALA A 109 -34.45 16.16 20.86
N ALA A 110 -34.08 14.98 21.36
CA ALA A 110 -32.95 14.20 20.84
C ALA A 110 -33.16 13.81 19.37
N SER A 111 -34.38 13.40 18.97
CA SER A 111 -34.70 13.07 17.58
C SER A 111 -34.61 14.29 16.64
N TYR A 112 -34.99 15.48 17.12
CA TYR A 112 -34.89 16.72 16.35
C TYR A 112 -33.42 17.14 16.18
N VAL A 113 -32.64 17.11 17.26
CA VAL A 113 -31.20 17.38 17.21
C VAL A 113 -30.48 16.36 16.32
N LEU A 114 -30.86 15.08 16.36
CA LEU A 114 -30.33 14.04 15.49
C LEU A 114 -30.66 14.32 14.02
N LYS A 115 -31.89 14.76 13.69
CA LYS A 115 -32.26 15.15 12.32
C LYS A 115 -31.44 16.34 11.82
N VAL A 116 -31.27 17.38 12.65
CA VAL A 116 -30.43 18.55 12.30
C VAL A 116 -28.98 18.14 12.11
N ALA A 117 -28.45 17.32 13.01
CA ALA A 117 -27.09 16.79 12.91
C ALA A 117 -26.90 15.91 11.67
N ASN A 118 -27.92 15.13 11.29
CA ASN A 118 -27.91 14.31 10.07
C ASN A 118 -28.00 15.15 8.79
N VAL A 119 -28.75 16.26 8.80
CA VAL A 119 -28.75 17.21 7.68
C VAL A 119 -27.39 17.89 7.55
N PHE A 120 -26.77 18.27 8.68
CA PHE A 120 -25.44 18.86 8.68
C PHE A 120 -24.36 17.86 8.26
N SER A 121 -24.45 16.59 8.69
CA SER A 121 -23.55 15.53 8.26
C SER A 121 -23.77 15.18 6.79
N ALA A 122 -25.01 15.12 6.30
CA ALA A 122 -25.32 14.95 4.88
C ALA A 122 -24.78 16.10 4.03
N PHE A 123 -24.90 17.34 4.49
CA PHE A 123 -24.32 18.50 3.83
C PHE A 123 -22.78 18.46 3.85
N ARG A 124 -22.18 18.06 4.98
CA ARG A 124 -20.74 17.84 5.10
C ARG A 124 -20.26 16.75 4.14
N TYR A 125 -20.96 15.61 4.05
CA TYR A 125 -20.65 14.52 3.14
C TYR A 125 -20.93 14.88 1.67
N PHE A 126 -21.88 15.77 1.41
CA PHE A 126 -22.10 16.34 0.08
C PHE A 126 -20.91 17.20 -0.35
N LEU A 127 -20.40 18.06 0.54
CA LEU A 127 -19.20 18.87 0.28
C LEU A 127 -17.91 18.04 0.29
N GLN A 128 -17.86 16.96 1.05
CA GLN A 128 -16.69 16.10 1.25
C GLN A 128 -17.06 14.63 1.11
N PRO A 129 -17.20 14.11 -0.13
CA PRO A 129 -17.62 12.73 -0.38
C PRO A 129 -16.69 11.67 0.25
N HIS A 130 -15.40 11.99 0.38
CA HIS A 130 -14.37 11.11 0.94
C HIS A 130 -14.52 10.80 2.43
N LEU A 131 -15.40 11.52 3.15
CA LEU A 131 -15.69 11.28 4.57
C LEU A 131 -16.86 10.31 4.79
N LYS A 132 -17.58 9.87 3.75
CA LYS A 132 -18.77 9.01 3.90
C LYS A 132 -18.45 7.63 4.45
N ASP A 133 -17.32 7.06 4.04
CA ASP A 133 -16.82 5.80 4.56
C ASP A 133 -15.80 6.14 5.64
N ILE A 134 -16.08 5.86 6.91
CA ILE A 134 -15.10 5.98 8.00
C ILE A 134 -14.75 4.56 8.45
N GLY A 135 -13.47 4.27 8.64
CA GLY A 135 -12.96 2.98 9.14
C GLY A 135 -12.27 2.12 8.07
N PRO A 136 -12.17 0.79 8.27
CA PRO A 136 -11.30 -0.09 7.47
C PRO A 136 -11.72 -0.21 6.00
N LYS A 137 -12.96 0.20 5.67
CA LYS A 137 -13.45 0.25 4.28
C LYS A 137 -12.67 1.24 3.41
N ILE A 138 -12.20 2.36 3.99
CA ILE A 138 -11.34 3.31 3.24
C ILE A 138 -10.04 2.62 2.82
N VAL A 139 -9.42 1.90 3.76
CA VAL A 139 -8.16 1.18 3.50
C VAL A 139 -8.38 0.14 2.42
N ALA A 140 -9.46 -0.64 2.49
CA ALA A 140 -9.80 -1.63 1.46
C ALA A 140 -10.06 -1.01 0.08
N ASN A 141 -10.64 0.18 0.00
CA ASN A 141 -10.95 0.85 -1.26
C ASN A 141 -9.71 1.43 -1.97
N TYR A 142 -8.70 1.84 -1.20
CA TYR A 142 -7.49 2.50 -1.70
C TYR A 142 -6.22 1.64 -1.54
N SER A 143 -6.35 0.39 -1.08
CA SER A 143 -5.22 -0.52 -0.92
C SER A 143 -4.64 -0.91 -2.26
N ARG A 144 -3.32 -0.95 -2.34
CA ARG A 144 -2.56 -1.51 -3.48
C ARG A 144 -2.64 -3.03 -3.58
N THR A 145 -3.14 -3.67 -2.53
CA THR A 145 -3.22 -5.12 -2.41
C THR A 145 -4.56 -5.61 -2.92
N ARG A 146 -4.53 -6.60 -3.79
CA ARG A 146 -5.75 -7.23 -4.32
C ARG A 146 -6.54 -7.87 -3.18
N ASN A 147 -7.82 -7.52 -3.07
CA ASN A 147 -8.72 -8.05 -2.03
C ASN A 147 -8.17 -7.93 -0.61
N TRP A 148 -7.66 -6.75 -0.23
CA TRP A 148 -6.99 -6.49 1.05
C TRP A 148 -7.68 -7.07 2.30
N GLY A 149 -9.02 -7.12 2.34
CA GLY A 149 -9.76 -7.66 3.48
C GLY A 149 -9.55 -9.17 3.71
N ASN A 150 -9.37 -9.95 2.65
CA ASN A 150 -9.25 -11.41 2.70
C ASN A 150 -7.86 -11.92 2.29
N ALA A 151 -6.98 -11.04 1.82
CA ALA A 151 -5.64 -11.41 1.40
C ALA A 151 -4.81 -11.87 2.61
N PRO A 152 -4.13 -13.03 2.55
CA PRO A 152 -3.30 -13.51 3.65
C PRO A 152 -2.13 -12.57 3.94
N ILE A 153 -1.59 -11.94 2.89
CA ILE A 153 -0.54 -10.93 2.93
C ILE A 153 -1.14 -9.60 2.51
N LYS A 154 -1.10 -8.61 3.41
CA LYS A 154 -1.64 -7.26 3.19
C LYS A 154 -0.62 -6.32 2.56
N CYS A 155 0.65 -6.42 2.94
CA CYS A 155 1.73 -5.63 2.34
C CYS A 155 3.09 -6.25 2.63
N ILE A 156 4.06 -5.95 1.76
CA ILE A 156 5.45 -6.40 1.86
C ILE A 156 6.38 -5.19 1.76
N ALA A 157 7.50 -5.22 2.49
CA ALA A 157 8.53 -4.20 2.40
C ALA A 157 9.92 -4.79 2.66
N TRP A 158 10.82 -4.60 1.70
CA TRP A 158 12.23 -4.95 1.82
C TRP A 158 12.98 -3.92 2.66
N HIS A 159 13.89 -4.40 3.49
CA HIS A 159 14.86 -3.53 4.13
C HIS A 159 15.83 -2.96 3.07
N PRO A 160 16.19 -1.67 3.12
CA PRO A 160 17.02 -1.03 2.09
C PRO A 160 18.42 -1.62 1.96
N HIS A 161 19.01 -2.06 3.07
CA HIS A 161 20.44 -2.45 3.13
C HIS A 161 20.68 -3.94 3.39
N THR A 162 19.68 -4.68 3.88
CA THR A 162 19.86 -6.08 4.33
C THR A 162 18.81 -6.96 3.68
N THR A 163 19.05 -8.26 3.56
CA THR A 163 18.09 -9.26 3.06
C THR A 163 17.01 -9.61 4.10
N LYS A 164 16.45 -8.59 4.75
CA LYS A 164 15.32 -8.68 5.68
C LYS A 164 14.06 -8.16 5.00
N MET A 165 12.95 -8.83 5.25
CA MET A 165 11.65 -8.43 4.70
C MET A 165 10.59 -8.38 5.78
N ALA A 166 9.83 -7.29 5.81
CA ALA A 166 8.64 -7.16 6.63
C ALA A 166 7.41 -7.58 5.80
N VAL A 167 6.56 -8.40 6.39
CA VAL A 167 5.32 -8.89 5.79
C VAL A 167 4.19 -8.64 6.77
N ALA A 168 3.22 -7.80 6.39
CA ALA A 168 1.99 -7.65 7.14
C ALA A 168 0.99 -8.72 6.69
N THR A 169 0.35 -9.34 7.66
CA THR A 169 -0.62 -10.42 7.41
C THR A 169 -2.04 -10.02 7.75
N VAL A 170 -3.01 -10.85 7.37
CA VAL A 170 -4.43 -10.61 7.67
C VAL A 170 -4.71 -10.40 9.16
N ASP A 171 -3.92 -11.00 10.06
CA ASP A 171 -3.99 -10.85 11.51
C ASP A 171 -3.62 -9.45 12.03
N ASP A 172 -3.24 -8.53 11.15
CA ASP A 172 -2.65 -7.21 11.45
C ASP A 172 -1.28 -7.28 12.14
N ASN A 173 -0.74 -8.48 12.34
CA ASN A 173 0.63 -8.67 12.79
C ASN A 173 1.61 -8.46 11.63
N VAL A 174 2.71 -7.78 11.92
CA VAL A 174 3.84 -7.61 11.00
C VAL A 174 4.92 -8.60 11.40
N ARG A 175 5.33 -9.45 10.46
CA ARG A 175 6.35 -10.47 10.66
C ARG A 175 7.61 -10.09 9.87
N ILE A 176 8.77 -10.21 10.52
CA ILE A 176 10.06 -9.90 9.92
C ILE A 176 10.76 -11.22 9.63
N TYR A 177 11.09 -11.42 8.36
CA TYR A 177 11.77 -12.59 7.87
C TYR A 177 13.20 -12.24 7.50
N CYS A 178 14.13 -13.12 7.87
CA CYS A 178 15.55 -13.06 7.56
C CYS A 178 16.02 -14.49 7.29
N SER A 179 16.88 -14.71 6.29
CA SER A 179 17.35 -16.06 5.97
C SER A 179 18.35 -16.62 6.99
N GLU A 180 19.10 -15.74 7.65
CA GLU A 180 20.11 -16.13 8.65
C GLU A 180 19.48 -16.69 9.94
N VAL A 181 18.20 -16.40 10.19
CA VAL A 181 17.53 -16.69 11.45
C VAL A 181 16.26 -17.50 11.19
N ALA A 182 16.20 -18.71 11.74
CA ALA A 182 15.02 -19.58 11.60
C ALA A 182 13.77 -19.03 12.33
N PHE A 183 13.95 -18.12 13.28
CA PHE A 183 12.86 -17.52 14.05
C PHE A 183 12.29 -16.26 13.37
N VAL A 184 10.96 -16.22 13.22
CA VAL A 184 10.23 -15.09 12.66
C VAL A 184 9.83 -14.12 13.76
N SER A 185 10.42 -12.93 13.77
CA SER A 185 10.07 -11.87 14.72
C SER A 185 8.70 -11.31 14.39
N THR A 186 7.77 -11.33 15.37
CA THR A 186 6.40 -10.82 15.20
C THR A 186 6.24 -9.53 15.98
N LEU A 187 5.95 -8.44 15.27
CA LEU A 187 5.62 -7.12 15.81
C LEU A 187 4.11 -7.05 16.09
N LYS A 188 3.74 -6.89 17.36
CA LYS A 188 2.35 -6.81 17.82
C LYS A 188 2.16 -5.70 18.84
N CYS A 189 1.22 -4.80 18.57
CA CYS A 189 0.80 -3.74 19.48
C CYS A 189 -0.73 -3.65 19.51
N LYS A 190 -1.33 -3.27 20.66
CA LYS A 190 -2.79 -3.10 20.78
C LYS A 190 -3.35 -2.03 19.83
N ALA A 191 -2.54 -1.04 19.46
CA ALA A 191 -2.91 0.01 18.52
C ALA A 191 -2.77 -0.40 17.04
N GLN A 192 -2.19 -1.58 16.76
CA GLN A 192 -1.94 -2.08 15.41
C GLN A 192 -3.18 -2.83 14.92
N GLY A 193 -4.12 -2.10 14.34
CA GLY A 193 -5.31 -2.64 13.68
C GLY A 193 -5.35 -2.23 12.22
N HIS A 194 -5.80 -3.16 11.36
CA HIS A 194 -5.99 -2.92 9.93
C HIS A 194 -4.76 -2.31 9.24
N VAL A 195 -3.64 -3.03 9.23
CA VAL A 195 -2.38 -2.55 8.64
C VAL A 195 -2.56 -2.30 7.13
N SER A 196 -2.23 -1.08 6.70
CA SER A 196 -2.39 -0.63 5.31
C SER A 196 -1.09 -0.62 4.53
N SER A 197 0.02 -0.27 5.18
CA SER A 197 1.29 0.03 4.52
C SER A 197 2.49 -0.17 5.44
N LEU A 198 3.64 -0.48 4.85
CA LEU A 198 4.91 -0.69 5.51
C LEU A 198 5.99 0.10 4.80
N SER A 199 6.89 0.75 5.55
CA SER A 199 8.04 1.44 5.01
C SER A 199 9.20 1.39 5.99
N TRP A 200 10.33 0.81 5.58
CA TRP A 200 11.57 0.85 6.34
C TRP A 200 12.24 2.21 6.21
N ARG A 201 12.85 2.69 7.29
CA ARG A 201 13.64 3.91 7.29
C ARG A 201 14.99 3.67 6.59
N PRO A 202 15.31 4.39 5.50
CA PRO A 202 16.63 4.33 4.89
C PRO A 202 17.73 4.79 5.85
N PHE A 203 18.93 4.23 5.71
CA PHE A 203 20.11 4.51 6.54
C PHE A 203 19.99 4.19 8.04
N SER A 204 18.83 3.70 8.48
CA SER A 204 18.66 3.04 9.78
C SER A 204 18.63 1.53 9.57
N ALA A 205 19.18 0.78 10.52
CA ALA A 205 19.19 -0.69 10.47
C ALA A 205 17.92 -1.32 11.08
N SER A 206 17.06 -0.51 11.69
CA SER A 206 16.13 -0.99 12.72
C SER A 206 14.74 -0.39 12.66
N GLU A 207 14.53 0.73 12.00
CA GLU A 207 13.25 1.43 12.08
C GLU A 207 12.30 1.06 10.95
N LEU A 208 11.10 0.60 11.32
CA LEU A 208 10.01 0.27 10.41
C LEU A 208 8.78 1.11 10.77
N ALA A 209 8.30 1.90 9.82
CA ALA A 209 7.00 2.57 9.93
C ALA A 209 5.89 1.65 9.41
N VAL A 210 4.81 1.57 10.18
CA VAL A 210 3.61 0.78 9.90
C VAL A 210 2.42 1.71 9.92
N GLY A 211 1.72 1.84 8.80
CA GLY A 211 0.45 2.55 8.72
C GLY A 211 -0.69 1.67 9.23
N CYS A 212 -1.46 2.16 10.19
CA CYS A 212 -2.61 1.46 10.75
C CYS A 212 -3.85 2.35 10.83
N GLU A 213 -5.01 1.79 11.17
CA GLU A 213 -6.22 2.58 11.33
C GLU A 213 -6.06 3.68 12.39
N GLN A 214 -5.40 3.39 13.51
CA GLN A 214 -5.29 4.35 14.61
C GLN A 214 -4.22 5.43 14.40
N GLY A 215 -3.33 5.30 13.41
CA GLY A 215 -2.21 6.21 13.19
C GLY A 215 -1.02 5.55 12.52
N VAL A 216 0.18 6.04 12.79
CA VAL A 216 1.43 5.43 12.33
C VAL A 216 2.17 4.85 13.53
N ILE A 217 2.66 3.63 13.40
CA ILE A 217 3.48 2.98 14.43
C ILE A 217 4.90 2.85 13.89
N VAL A 218 5.86 3.44 14.58
CA VAL A 218 7.29 3.28 14.28
C VAL A 218 7.86 2.24 15.22
N TRP A 219 8.29 1.12 14.65
CA TRP A 219 8.91 0.02 15.36
C TRP A 219 10.43 0.13 15.29
N THR A 220 11.08 -0.06 16.44
CA THR A 220 12.51 -0.26 16.56
C THR A 220 12.79 -1.76 16.67
N VAL A 221 13.37 -2.30 15.61
CA VAL A 221 13.70 -3.72 15.45
C VAL A 221 15.20 -3.85 15.63
N ASP A 222 15.62 -4.37 16.78
CA ASP A 222 17.03 -4.60 17.04
C ASP A 222 17.60 -5.59 16.00
N PRO A 223 18.65 -5.20 15.25
CA PRO A 223 19.13 -5.99 14.14
C PRO A 223 19.84 -7.25 14.62
N ASN A 224 20.31 -7.24 15.87
CA ASN A 224 21.05 -8.30 16.56
C ASN A 224 20.19 -9.07 17.58
N SER A 225 18.93 -8.66 17.81
CA SER A 225 18.08 -9.41 18.73
C SER A 225 17.57 -10.67 18.04
N MET A 226 18.31 -11.75 18.24
CA MET A 226 17.97 -13.09 17.74
C MET A 226 16.84 -13.75 18.55
N PHE A 227 16.38 -13.13 19.66
CA PHE A 227 15.55 -13.82 20.67
C PHE A 227 14.45 -12.98 21.34
N THR A 228 14.45 -11.64 21.27
CA THR A 228 13.39 -10.87 21.93
C THR A 228 12.21 -10.69 20.99
N LYS A 229 11.03 -11.19 21.40
CA LYS A 229 9.76 -10.73 20.81
C LYS A 229 9.70 -9.22 21.06
N PRO A 230 9.71 -8.38 20.01
CA PRO A 230 9.65 -6.94 20.20
C PRO A 230 8.37 -6.61 20.97
N SER A 231 8.54 -6.15 22.21
CA SER A 231 7.45 -5.73 23.09
C SER A 231 6.91 -4.37 22.63
N SER A 232 5.72 -4.00 23.11
CA SER A 232 5.12 -2.70 22.79
C SER A 232 5.99 -1.50 23.21
N SER A 233 6.99 -1.71 24.06
CA SER A 233 8.02 -0.71 24.41
C SER A 233 8.87 -0.25 23.22
N ASN A 234 8.99 -1.09 22.18
CA ASN A 234 9.78 -0.80 20.99
C ASN A 234 8.95 -0.09 19.90
N ALA A 235 7.70 0.24 20.20
CA ALA A 235 6.77 0.86 19.28
C ALA A 235 6.43 2.28 19.75
N VAL A 236 6.74 3.27 18.92
CA VAL A 236 6.28 4.65 19.08
C VAL A 236 5.03 4.84 18.23
N VAL A 237 3.98 5.40 18.84
CA VAL A 237 2.67 5.54 18.18
C VAL A 237 2.41 7.01 17.87
N LEU A 238 2.55 7.36 16.60
CA LEU A 238 2.36 8.69 16.05
C LEU A 238 0.88 8.88 15.66
N LYS A 239 0.20 9.81 16.33
CA LYS A 239 -1.24 10.06 16.14
C LYS A 239 -1.54 11.53 15.97
N ARG A 240 -2.50 11.83 15.10
CA ARG A 240 -3.06 13.16 14.94
C ARG A 240 -4.58 13.09 14.80
N PRO A 241 -5.35 13.92 15.53
CA PRO A 241 -6.80 13.96 15.41
C PRO A 241 -7.25 14.23 13.96
N GLY A 242 -8.15 13.39 13.46
CA GLY A 242 -8.69 13.49 12.09
C GLY A 242 -7.84 12.84 11.00
N HIS A 243 -6.64 12.32 11.31
CA HIS A 243 -5.78 11.63 10.36
C HIS A 243 -5.84 10.11 10.54
N SER A 244 -7.02 9.55 10.31
CA SER A 244 -7.33 8.13 10.49
C SER A 244 -8.49 7.74 9.56
N PRO A 245 -8.46 6.54 8.94
CA PRO A 245 -7.37 5.58 8.93
C PRO A 245 -6.17 6.05 8.09
N VAL A 246 -4.96 5.61 8.45
CA VAL A 246 -3.76 5.84 7.62
C VAL A 246 -3.80 4.85 6.46
N THR A 247 -3.79 5.37 5.24
CA THR A 247 -3.85 4.56 4.01
C THR A 247 -2.46 4.22 3.47
N ASP A 248 -1.46 5.07 3.72
CA ASP A 248 -0.10 4.84 3.26
C ASP A 248 0.92 5.59 4.12
N VAL A 249 2.12 5.01 4.25
CA VAL A 249 3.28 5.62 4.90
C VAL A 249 4.50 5.50 4.00
N SER A 250 5.34 6.53 3.96
CA SER A 250 6.53 6.54 3.12
C SER A 250 7.67 7.34 3.74
N TRP A 251 8.76 6.66 4.06
CA TRP A 251 10.01 7.30 4.45
C TRP A 251 10.66 8.02 3.26
N SER A 252 11.24 9.19 3.55
CA SER A 252 12.12 9.87 2.62
C SER A 252 13.35 8.99 2.31
N PRO A 253 13.86 9.01 1.06
CA PRO A 253 15.08 8.30 0.69
C PRO A 253 16.28 8.69 1.57
N ASN A 254 16.30 9.92 2.07
CA ASN A 254 17.33 10.43 2.99
C ASN A 254 17.19 9.91 4.43
N GLY A 255 16.03 9.33 4.79
CA GLY A 255 15.76 8.80 6.12
C GLY A 255 15.40 9.86 7.19
N ASP A 256 15.25 11.13 6.82
CA ASP A 256 15.00 12.20 7.79
C ASP A 256 13.51 12.43 8.08
N LEU A 257 12.67 12.26 7.06
CA LEU A 257 11.24 12.57 7.11
C LEU A 257 10.40 11.33 6.85
N LEU A 258 9.30 11.21 7.59
CA LEU A 258 8.27 10.20 7.36
C LEU A 258 6.97 10.88 6.93
N ILE A 259 6.38 10.43 5.82
CA ILE A 259 5.07 10.91 5.36
C ILE A 259 3.99 9.92 5.74
N SER A 260 2.85 10.44 6.21
CA SER A 260 1.62 9.67 6.33
C SER A 260 0.47 10.30 5.54
N CYS A 261 -0.37 9.43 4.99
CA CYS A 261 -1.53 9.77 4.20
C CYS A 261 -2.79 9.13 4.78
N SER A 262 -3.93 9.82 4.63
CA SER A 262 -5.23 9.29 5.03
C SER A 262 -6.29 9.68 4.01
N GLY A 263 -7.06 8.70 3.54
CA GLY A 263 -8.18 8.93 2.63
C GLY A 263 -9.30 9.80 3.23
N ALA A 264 -9.34 9.97 4.56
CA ALA A 264 -10.28 10.84 5.25
C ALA A 264 -9.73 12.26 5.51
N ASP A 265 -8.41 12.45 5.41
CA ASP A 265 -7.75 13.73 5.68
C ASP A 265 -7.22 14.38 4.39
N THR A 266 -7.60 15.64 4.19
CA THR A 266 -7.11 16.49 3.10
C THR A 266 -5.65 16.94 3.28
N SER A 267 -5.05 16.66 4.44
CA SER A 267 -3.67 17.00 4.76
C SER A 267 -2.75 15.80 4.68
N MET A 268 -1.56 16.01 4.11
CA MET A 268 -0.45 15.07 4.18
C MET A 268 0.35 15.44 5.43
N LEU A 269 0.69 14.47 6.27
CA LEU A 269 1.50 14.76 7.45
C LEU A 269 2.95 14.43 7.16
N ILE A 270 3.83 15.37 7.52
CA ILE A 270 5.27 15.16 7.58
C ILE A 270 5.63 15.04 9.05
N TRP A 271 6.17 13.88 9.41
CA TRP A 271 6.57 13.55 10.76
C TRP A 271 8.05 13.79 10.96
N ASP A 272 8.36 14.47 12.05
CA ASP A 272 9.64 14.32 12.74
C ASP A 272 9.45 13.22 13.77
N VAL A 273 9.98 12.04 13.47
CA VAL A 273 9.83 10.84 14.31
C VAL A 273 10.57 11.00 15.65
N SER A 274 11.67 11.76 15.67
CA SER A 274 12.45 11.97 16.90
C SER A 274 11.74 12.86 17.90
N MET A 275 10.99 13.85 17.39
CA MET A 275 10.23 14.80 18.20
C MET A 275 8.76 14.37 18.39
N GLU A 276 8.33 13.29 17.73
CA GLU A 276 6.94 12.82 17.68
C GLU A 276 5.95 13.91 17.22
N THR A 277 6.42 14.86 16.39
CA THR A 277 5.60 15.97 15.89
C THR A 277 5.29 15.83 14.41
N ALA A 278 4.13 16.38 14.00
CA ALA A 278 3.69 16.38 12.61
C ALA A 278 3.36 17.77 12.09
N VAL A 279 3.94 18.13 10.95
CA VAL A 279 3.56 19.32 10.18
C VAL A 279 2.54 18.93 9.11
N PRO A 280 1.33 19.52 9.12
CA PRO A 280 0.32 19.24 8.10
C PRO A 280 0.56 20.07 6.84
N LEU A 281 0.69 19.40 5.71
CA LEU A 281 0.62 20.05 4.40
C LEU A 281 -0.79 19.94 3.85
N ARG A 282 -1.59 20.98 4.12
CA ARG A 282 -2.98 21.06 3.68
C ARG A 282 -3.12 21.89 2.42
N ARG A 283 -3.94 21.41 1.46
CA ARG A 283 -4.38 22.20 0.31
C ARG A 283 -5.87 22.04 0.08
N VAL A 284 -6.47 23.11 -0.45
CA VAL A 284 -7.89 23.14 -0.81
C VAL A 284 -8.09 22.40 -2.13
N ALA A 285 -9.21 21.69 -2.24
CA ALA A 285 -9.61 20.85 -3.37
C ALA A 285 -8.73 19.59 -3.57
N GLY A 286 -9.39 18.46 -3.83
CA GLY A 286 -8.75 17.15 -4.04
C GLY A 286 -9.32 16.02 -3.18
N GLY A 287 -9.91 16.34 -2.03
CA GLY A 287 -10.32 15.31 -1.07
C GLY A 287 -9.13 14.75 -0.29
N GLY A 288 -9.32 13.57 0.32
CA GLY A 288 -8.30 12.96 1.17
C GLY A 288 -7.12 12.41 0.40
N ILE A 289 -5.95 12.31 1.04
CA ILE A 289 -4.71 11.87 0.40
C ILE A 289 -4.56 10.37 0.58
N ILE A 290 -4.52 9.63 -0.52
CA ILE A 290 -4.58 8.16 -0.51
C ILE A 290 -3.19 7.54 -0.36
N PHE A 291 -2.18 8.07 -1.05
CA PHE A 291 -0.79 7.62 -0.92
C PHE A 291 0.20 8.68 -1.39
N ALA A 292 1.46 8.54 -0.98
CA ALA A 292 2.55 9.42 -1.36
C ALA A 292 3.82 8.67 -1.73
N ARG A 293 4.58 9.19 -2.69
CA ARG A 293 5.85 8.61 -3.15
C ARG A 293 6.91 9.68 -3.27
N TRP A 294 8.07 9.42 -2.68
CA TRP A 294 9.26 10.24 -2.84
C TRP A 294 9.94 9.96 -4.17
N SER A 295 10.46 11.02 -4.82
CA SER A 295 11.45 10.87 -5.89
C SER A 295 12.73 10.26 -5.32
N PHE A 296 13.52 9.58 -6.15
CA PHE A 296 14.76 8.92 -5.70
C PHE A 296 15.77 9.88 -5.08
N ASP A 297 15.79 11.14 -5.51
CA ASP A 297 16.66 12.20 -5.00
C ASP A 297 16.09 12.96 -3.79
N ALA A 298 14.90 12.55 -3.32
CA ALA A 298 14.12 13.22 -2.28
C ALA A 298 13.79 14.70 -2.55
N SER A 299 13.93 15.20 -3.80
CA SER A 299 13.61 16.59 -4.16
C SER A 299 12.11 16.82 -4.36
N LYS A 300 11.35 15.75 -4.64
CA LYS A 300 9.92 15.82 -4.92
C LYS A 300 9.15 14.74 -4.18
N VAL A 301 7.89 15.07 -3.87
CA VAL A 301 6.91 14.13 -3.34
C VAL A 301 5.66 14.17 -4.20
N PHE A 302 5.32 13.02 -4.77
CA PHE A 302 4.02 12.81 -5.38
C PHE A 302 3.00 12.48 -4.29
N ALA A 303 1.83 13.13 -4.32
CA ALA A 303 0.70 12.87 -3.43
C ALA A 303 -0.57 12.69 -4.27
N ALA A 304 -1.10 11.47 -4.28
CA ALA A 304 -2.38 11.15 -4.89
C ALA A 304 -3.52 11.42 -3.92
N THR A 305 -4.64 11.92 -4.43
CA THR A 305 -5.84 12.15 -3.61
C THR A 305 -6.99 11.27 -4.07
N SER A 306 -8.07 11.23 -3.30
CA SER A 306 -9.28 10.48 -3.58
C SER A 306 -10.10 11.03 -4.77
N SER A 307 -9.60 12.06 -5.46
CA SER A 307 -10.24 12.66 -6.63
C SER A 307 -9.29 12.65 -7.82
N ILE A 308 -9.74 13.16 -8.97
CA ILE A 308 -8.89 13.33 -10.16
C ILE A 308 -7.66 14.23 -9.93
N ILE A 309 -7.64 15.02 -8.86
CA ILE A 309 -6.54 15.96 -8.60
C ILE A 309 -5.42 15.22 -7.89
N PHE A 310 -4.19 15.40 -8.33
CA PHE A 310 -3.01 14.99 -7.58
C PHE A 310 -2.01 16.13 -7.53
N ARG A 311 -1.02 16.03 -6.64
CA ARG A 311 -0.02 17.08 -6.45
C ARG A 311 1.39 16.51 -6.45
N VAL A 312 2.31 17.28 -7.01
CA VAL A 312 3.75 17.04 -6.89
C VAL A 312 4.32 18.18 -6.07
N TRP A 313 4.95 17.87 -4.95
CA TRP A 313 5.50 18.83 -4.01
C TRP A 313 7.01 18.94 -4.21
N ASP A 314 7.54 20.14 -4.35
CA ASP A 314 8.96 20.42 -4.18
C ASP A 314 9.28 20.41 -2.68
N THR A 315 10.21 19.55 -2.25
CA THR A 315 10.55 19.32 -0.84
C THR A 315 11.39 20.44 -0.24
N LYS A 316 12.09 21.24 -1.07
CA LYS A 316 12.91 22.37 -0.58
C LYS A 316 12.05 23.50 -0.04
N ARG A 317 10.93 23.78 -0.73
CA ARG A 317 10.02 24.90 -0.41
C ARG A 317 8.62 24.44 0.00
N TRP A 318 8.35 23.13 -0.04
CA TRP A 318 7.02 22.54 0.12
C TRP A 318 5.95 23.24 -0.74
N LYS A 319 6.34 23.56 -1.98
CA LYS A 319 5.46 24.17 -2.97
C LYS A 319 4.79 23.06 -3.79
N PRO A 320 3.45 23.00 -3.85
CA PRO A 320 2.76 22.01 -4.67
C PRO A 320 2.50 22.53 -6.07
N ASP A 321 2.77 21.66 -7.03
CA ASP A 321 2.26 21.74 -8.39
C ASP A 321 1.01 20.86 -8.49
N ARG A 322 -0.08 21.45 -8.99
CA ARG A 322 -1.38 20.78 -9.10
C ARG A 322 -1.55 20.19 -10.49
N TRP A 323 -2.00 18.95 -10.53
CA TRP A 323 -2.27 18.20 -11.74
C TRP A 323 -3.64 17.52 -11.67
N CYS A 324 -4.18 17.15 -12.82
CA CYS A 324 -5.43 16.40 -12.92
C CYS A 324 -5.19 15.15 -13.76
N ALA A 325 -5.48 13.99 -13.19
CA ALA A 325 -5.57 12.73 -13.91
C ALA A 325 -6.83 12.71 -14.79
N ARG A 326 -6.79 11.89 -15.83
CA ARG A 326 -7.93 11.70 -16.73
C ARG A 326 -8.90 10.71 -16.07
N GLY A 327 -10.19 11.04 -16.12
CA GLY A 327 -11.27 10.18 -15.63
C GLY A 327 -11.43 10.15 -14.11
N ASN A 328 -10.49 9.53 -13.39
CA ASN A 328 -10.62 9.21 -11.97
C ASN A 328 -9.33 9.49 -11.19
N HIS A 329 -9.31 9.18 -9.90
CA HIS A 329 -8.13 9.29 -9.05
C HIS A 329 -7.01 8.35 -9.49
N VAL A 330 -5.77 8.72 -9.13
CA VAL A 330 -4.59 7.91 -9.39
C VAL A 330 -4.58 6.71 -8.44
N VAL A 331 -4.41 5.49 -8.97
CA VAL A 331 -4.38 4.25 -8.16
C VAL A 331 -2.95 3.85 -7.85
N ALA A 332 -2.06 4.00 -8.83
CA ALA A 332 -0.67 3.57 -8.71
C ALA A 332 0.25 4.63 -9.31
N ALA A 333 1.38 4.86 -8.65
CA ALA A 333 2.43 5.73 -9.16
C ALA A 333 3.79 5.27 -8.66
N CYS A 334 4.80 5.40 -9.51
CA CYS A 334 6.19 5.11 -9.17
C CYS A 334 7.11 6.18 -9.78
N TRP A 335 8.15 6.53 -9.03
CA TRP A 335 9.22 7.36 -9.55
C TRP A 335 10.22 6.49 -10.29
N GLY A 336 10.71 7.04 -11.39
CA GLY A 336 11.76 6.51 -12.22
C GLY A 336 13.06 7.29 -12.10
N PRO A 337 14.11 6.82 -12.76
CA PRO A 337 15.37 7.53 -12.82
C PRO A 337 15.17 8.93 -13.40
N ALA A 338 15.86 9.92 -12.83
CA ALA A 338 15.83 11.33 -13.21
C ALA A 338 14.44 12.00 -13.17
N ASP A 339 13.72 11.81 -12.06
CA ASP A 339 12.46 12.49 -11.75
C ASP A 339 11.32 12.26 -12.75
N ILE A 340 11.35 11.12 -13.45
CA ILE A 340 10.22 10.70 -14.28
C ILE A 340 9.19 10.07 -13.35
N LEU A 341 8.02 10.67 -13.24
CA LEU A 341 6.90 10.07 -12.49
C LEU A 341 6.00 9.32 -13.47
N LEU A 342 5.80 8.01 -13.24
CA LEU A 342 4.76 7.23 -13.89
C LEU A 342 3.55 7.14 -12.98
N PHE A 343 2.35 7.26 -13.56
CA PHE A 343 1.11 7.09 -12.82
C PHE A 343 0.00 6.49 -13.69
N ALA A 344 -0.95 5.82 -13.04
CA ALA A 344 -2.15 5.27 -13.66
C ALA A 344 -3.43 5.69 -12.91
N ALA A 345 -4.48 6.02 -13.66
CA ALA A 345 -5.78 6.40 -13.13
C ALA A 345 -6.71 5.19 -13.01
N LYS A 346 -7.63 5.22 -12.03
CA LYS A 346 -8.56 4.11 -11.78
C LYS A 346 -9.44 3.84 -13.01
N GLY A 347 -9.45 2.59 -13.47
CA GLY A 347 -10.28 2.15 -14.60
C GLY A 347 -9.69 2.48 -15.98
N GLU A 348 -8.58 3.21 -16.07
CA GLU A 348 -7.90 3.48 -17.35
C GLU A 348 -6.77 2.47 -17.58
N PRO A 349 -6.72 1.81 -18.76
CA PRO A 349 -5.64 0.88 -19.11
C PRO A 349 -4.43 1.61 -19.71
N MET A 350 -4.05 2.76 -19.14
CA MET A 350 -2.99 3.63 -19.65
C MET A 350 -2.04 4.04 -18.52
N VAL A 351 -0.74 4.03 -18.80
CA VAL A 351 0.28 4.63 -17.95
C VAL A 351 0.69 5.97 -18.54
N TYR A 352 0.66 7.00 -17.71
CA TYR A 352 1.08 8.34 -18.07
C TYR A 352 2.44 8.64 -17.43
N ALA A 353 3.31 9.31 -18.17
CA ALA A 353 4.56 9.85 -17.66
C ALA A 353 4.49 11.36 -17.52
N LEU A 354 5.10 11.84 -16.44
CA LEU A 354 5.32 13.25 -16.18
C LEU A 354 6.82 13.47 -16.15
N THR A 355 7.34 14.05 -17.23
CA THR A 355 8.76 14.36 -17.41
C THR A 355 9.00 15.85 -17.15
N ASN A 356 10.01 16.13 -16.33
CA ASN A 356 10.56 17.46 -16.05
C ASN A 356 9.53 18.53 -15.61
N THR A 357 9.24 18.59 -14.31
CA THR A 357 8.48 19.67 -13.66
C THR A 357 9.22 21.01 -13.57
N GLY A 358 10.30 21.23 -14.33
CA GLY A 358 10.89 22.56 -14.41
C GLY A 358 12.28 22.58 -14.98
N LEU A 359 12.39 22.80 -16.29
CA LEU A 359 13.40 23.66 -16.90
C LEU A 359 13.07 23.79 -18.40
N MET A 360 12.81 25.03 -18.82
CA MET A 360 12.71 25.49 -20.21
C MET A 360 11.43 25.16 -21.00
N SER A 361 10.32 25.86 -20.73
CA SER A 361 9.41 26.30 -21.81
C SER A 361 8.57 27.47 -21.34
N GLY A 362 8.61 28.58 -22.10
CA GLY A 362 7.71 29.71 -21.97
C GLY A 362 6.27 29.43 -22.42
N SER A 363 5.88 28.18 -22.66
CA SER A 363 4.48 27.78 -22.88
C SER A 363 3.96 26.94 -21.71
N GLN A 364 3.01 27.51 -20.97
CA GLN A 364 2.40 26.91 -19.79
C GLN A 364 1.35 25.84 -20.11
N THR A 365 1.74 24.72 -20.73
CA THR A 365 0.94 23.48 -20.61
C THR A 365 1.86 22.29 -20.47
N SER A 366 2.33 22.05 -19.25
CA SER A 366 2.94 20.76 -18.92
C SER A 366 1.83 19.69 -18.97
N LYS A 367 1.81 18.89 -20.04
CA LYS A 367 0.84 17.80 -20.22
C LYS A 367 1.51 16.49 -19.84
N ALA A 368 0.81 15.65 -19.08
CA ALA A 368 1.22 14.26 -18.89
C ALA A 368 1.12 13.52 -20.24
N LEU A 369 2.12 12.72 -20.57
CA LEU A 369 2.20 12.00 -21.84
C LEU A 369 1.80 10.54 -21.62
N PRO A 370 0.86 9.97 -22.39
CA PRO A 370 0.62 8.54 -22.36
C PRO A 370 1.87 7.81 -22.90
N VAL A 371 2.44 6.91 -22.11
CA VAL A 371 3.67 6.18 -22.46
C VAL A 371 3.46 4.69 -22.65
N LEU A 372 2.43 4.12 -22.02
CA LEU A 372 2.14 2.69 -22.11
C LEU A 372 0.64 2.45 -22.23
N ASP A 373 0.26 1.72 -23.27
CA ASP A 373 -1.12 1.26 -23.49
C ASP A 373 -1.21 -0.22 -23.11
N VAL A 374 -1.90 -0.50 -22.00
CA VAL A 374 -2.06 -1.85 -21.43
C VAL A 374 -3.51 -2.34 -21.55
N THR A 375 -4.21 -1.97 -22.64
CA THR A 375 -5.54 -2.50 -22.96
C THR A 375 -5.56 -4.02 -22.91
N LYS A 376 -6.65 -4.59 -22.37
CA LYS A 376 -6.84 -6.04 -22.23
C LYS A 376 -6.70 -6.75 -23.59
N VAL A 377 -5.85 -7.78 -23.64
CA VAL A 377 -5.59 -8.63 -24.81
C VAL A 377 -5.66 -10.09 -24.38
N GLU A 378 -6.22 -10.93 -25.25
CA GLU A 378 -6.18 -12.40 -25.12
C GLU A 378 -4.89 -12.92 -25.74
N LEU A 379 -4.12 -13.68 -24.96
CA LEU A 379 -2.91 -14.34 -25.42
C LEU A 379 -3.25 -15.64 -26.15
N PRO A 380 -2.35 -16.15 -27.02
CA PRO A 380 -2.55 -17.42 -27.71
C PRO A 380 -2.78 -18.62 -26.79
N SER A 381 -2.32 -18.55 -25.53
CA SER A 381 -2.56 -19.56 -24.49
C SER A 381 -4.01 -19.63 -24.01
N GLY A 382 -4.85 -18.62 -24.33
CA GLY A 382 -6.21 -18.46 -23.79
C GLY A 382 -6.27 -17.55 -22.54
N ASP A 383 -5.12 -17.11 -22.02
CA ASP A 383 -5.08 -16.20 -20.87
C ASP A 383 -5.35 -14.75 -21.26
N THR A 384 -6.00 -13.99 -20.37
CA THR A 384 -6.22 -12.55 -20.57
C THR A 384 -5.21 -11.72 -19.78
N VAL A 385 -4.56 -10.77 -20.46
CA VAL A 385 -3.58 -9.85 -19.86
C VAL A 385 -3.94 -8.40 -20.14
N GLY A 386 -3.66 -7.53 -19.17
CA GLY A 386 -3.94 -6.10 -19.26
C GLY A 386 -5.26 -5.71 -18.60
N GLY A 387 -5.70 -4.49 -18.89
CA GLY A 387 -6.85 -3.86 -18.26
C GLY A 387 -6.46 -2.84 -17.19
N PRO A 388 -7.36 -2.55 -16.23
CA PRO A 388 -7.10 -1.55 -15.20
C PRO A 388 -5.94 -1.96 -14.29
N ILE A 389 -5.07 -1.00 -13.99
CA ILE A 389 -3.86 -1.18 -13.18
C ILE A 389 -4.21 -1.09 -11.70
N LEU A 390 -3.72 -2.05 -10.92
CA LEU A 390 -3.86 -2.10 -9.47
C LEU A 390 -2.63 -1.52 -8.76
N ASP A 391 -1.42 -1.93 -9.15
CA ASP A 391 -0.16 -1.40 -8.60
C ASP A 391 0.96 -1.40 -9.64
N MET A 392 1.98 -0.58 -9.43
CA MET A 392 3.17 -0.54 -10.26
C MET A 392 4.41 -0.28 -9.41
N CYS A 393 5.50 -0.96 -9.74
CA CYS A 393 6.77 -0.80 -9.03
C CYS A 393 7.91 -0.72 -10.05
N TRP A 394 8.76 0.29 -9.88
CA TRP A 394 10.00 0.41 -10.65
C TRP A 394 11.14 -0.17 -9.84
N ASP A 395 12.00 -0.94 -10.51
CA ASP A 395 13.27 -1.38 -9.96
C ASP A 395 14.16 -0.17 -9.56
N PRO A 396 14.87 -0.22 -8.42
CA PRO A 396 15.80 0.83 -7.98
C PRO A 396 16.82 1.28 -9.03
N THR A 397 17.24 0.40 -9.95
CA THR A 397 18.18 0.77 -11.02
C THR A 397 17.51 1.53 -12.17
N GLY A 398 16.18 1.52 -12.21
CA GLY A 398 15.39 2.13 -13.27
C GLY A 398 15.34 1.33 -14.57
N LYS A 399 15.75 0.04 -14.57
CA LYS A 399 15.76 -0.83 -15.77
C LYS A 399 14.49 -1.65 -15.98
N TYR A 400 13.77 -2.00 -14.92
CA TYR A 400 12.56 -2.82 -15.01
C TYR A 400 11.36 -2.18 -14.33
N LEU A 401 10.22 -2.24 -14.99
CA LEU A 401 8.93 -1.79 -14.47
C LEU A 401 8.00 -3.01 -14.36
N ALA A 402 7.54 -3.31 -13.16
CA ALA A 402 6.53 -4.35 -12.92
C ALA A 402 5.16 -3.71 -12.75
N ILE A 403 4.14 -4.27 -13.42
CA ILE A 403 2.75 -3.82 -13.37
C ILE A 403 1.85 -4.98 -12.96
N LEU A 404 0.99 -4.70 -11.98
CA LEU A 404 -0.07 -5.56 -11.47
C LEU A 404 -1.43 -5.02 -11.92
N PHE A 405 -2.29 -5.87 -12.47
CA PHE A 405 -3.64 -5.51 -12.92
C PHE A 405 -4.69 -5.84 -11.86
N GLU A 406 -5.91 -5.32 -11.98
CA GLU A 406 -7.01 -5.67 -11.07
C GLU A 406 -7.59 -7.06 -11.41
N GLU A 407 -7.72 -7.40 -12.70
CA GLU A 407 -8.39 -8.63 -13.16
C GLU A 407 -7.42 -9.77 -13.54
N SER A 408 -6.23 -9.45 -14.07
CA SER A 408 -5.33 -10.47 -14.63
C SER A 408 -4.55 -11.24 -13.55
N HIS A 409 -4.37 -12.54 -13.75
CA HIS A 409 -3.57 -13.42 -12.90
C HIS A 409 -2.06 -13.29 -13.13
N LEU A 410 -1.65 -12.50 -14.13
CA LEU A 410 -0.26 -12.37 -14.55
C LEU A 410 0.33 -11.04 -14.07
N VAL A 411 1.60 -11.09 -13.64
CA VAL A 411 2.41 -9.89 -13.42
C VAL A 411 3.21 -9.61 -14.68
N THR A 412 3.13 -8.38 -15.17
CA THR A 412 3.87 -7.97 -16.37
C THR A 412 5.13 -7.22 -15.99
N VAL A 413 6.25 -7.63 -16.57
CA VAL A 413 7.52 -6.91 -16.43
C VAL A 413 7.86 -6.30 -17.78
N PHE A 414 8.21 -5.02 -17.76
CA PHE A 414 8.70 -4.25 -18.90
C PHE A 414 10.15 -3.83 -18.65
N CYS A 415 10.93 -3.72 -19.71
CA CYS A 415 12.25 -3.10 -19.69
C CYS A 415 12.11 -1.61 -20.02
N THR A 416 12.78 -0.77 -19.23
CA THR A 416 12.77 0.68 -19.39
C THR A 416 14.15 1.14 -19.80
N THR A 417 14.26 1.59 -21.05
CA THR A 417 15.50 2.16 -21.59
C THR A 417 15.30 3.65 -21.79
N ARG A 418 16.25 4.42 -21.29
CA ARG A 418 16.27 5.87 -21.50
C ARG A 418 17.15 6.22 -22.68
N LEU A 419 16.58 6.92 -23.66
CA LEU A 419 17.31 7.54 -24.77
C LEU A 419 17.13 9.06 -24.65
N MET A 420 18.16 9.77 -24.19
CA MET A 420 18.14 11.21 -23.93
C MET A 420 17.02 11.65 -22.98
N LEU A 421 15.94 12.25 -23.50
CA LEU A 421 14.77 12.75 -22.76
C LEU A 421 13.52 11.87 -22.94
N GLN A 422 13.60 10.80 -23.73
CA GLN A 422 12.49 9.91 -23.99
C GLN A 422 12.64 8.60 -23.22
N LEU A 423 11.58 8.22 -22.52
CA LEU A 423 11.44 6.91 -21.89
C LEU A 423 10.90 5.94 -22.94
N LYS A 424 11.68 4.91 -23.27
CA LYS A 424 11.23 3.78 -24.08
C LYS A 424 10.92 2.61 -23.16
N ILE A 425 9.67 2.14 -23.22
CA ILE A 425 9.22 0.96 -22.47
C ILE A 425 9.05 -0.17 -23.48
N THR A 426 9.75 -1.29 -23.26
CA THR A 426 9.66 -2.47 -24.11
C THR A 426 9.17 -3.67 -23.29
N PRO A 427 8.43 -4.60 -23.91
CA PRO A 427 8.01 -5.83 -23.25
C PRO A 427 9.22 -6.64 -22.75
N CYS A 428 9.11 -7.29 -21.58
CA CYS A 428 10.17 -8.13 -21.03
C CYS A 428 9.68 -9.56 -20.74
N CYS A 429 8.77 -9.77 -19.79
CA CYS A 429 8.24 -11.11 -19.48
C CYS A 429 6.94 -11.12 -18.66
N PHE A 430 6.24 -12.25 -18.65
CA PHE A 430 5.02 -12.51 -17.87
C PHE A 430 5.28 -13.48 -16.72
N VAL A 431 5.15 -13.02 -15.47
CA VAL A 431 5.30 -13.89 -14.30
C VAL A 431 3.94 -14.43 -13.85
N CYS A 432 3.81 -15.76 -13.79
CA CYS A 432 2.61 -16.46 -13.32
C CYS A 432 2.88 -17.18 -11.97
N GLY A 433 1.79 -17.43 -11.24
CA GLY A 433 1.80 -18.16 -9.97
C GLY A 433 1.63 -19.66 -10.17
N MET A 434 1.54 -20.42 -9.07
CA MET A 434 1.23 -21.85 -9.13
C MET A 434 -0.27 -22.07 -9.34
N ASP A 435 -0.63 -22.90 -10.32
CA ASP A 435 -2.02 -23.26 -10.64
C ASP A 435 -2.96 -22.05 -10.82
N VAL A 436 -3.90 -21.81 -9.88
CA VAL A 436 -4.92 -20.73 -9.92
C VAL A 436 -4.55 -19.58 -8.96
N GLU A 437 -3.28 -19.44 -8.63
CA GLU A 437 -2.80 -18.34 -7.79
C GLU A 437 -2.92 -16.97 -8.47
N VAL A 438 -3.25 -15.96 -7.67
CA VAL A 438 -3.43 -14.59 -8.14
C VAL A 438 -2.46 -13.69 -7.38
N PRO A 439 -1.71 -12.80 -8.05
CA PRO A 439 -0.76 -11.94 -7.37
C PRO A 439 -1.50 -10.90 -6.52
N SER A 440 -1.10 -10.76 -5.25
CA SER A 440 -1.73 -9.87 -4.29
C SER A 440 -1.00 -8.53 -4.16
N THR A 441 0.32 -8.55 -4.05
CA THR A 441 1.19 -7.36 -3.98
C THR A 441 2.58 -7.67 -4.54
N ILE A 442 3.28 -6.63 -4.99
CA ILE A 442 4.60 -6.73 -5.63
C ILE A 442 5.57 -5.69 -5.04
N ALA A 443 6.85 -6.03 -4.98
CA ALA A 443 7.91 -5.10 -4.59
C ALA A 443 9.27 -5.55 -5.15
N PHE A 444 10.06 -4.60 -5.65
CA PHE A 444 11.47 -4.85 -5.95
C PHE A 444 12.33 -4.79 -4.68
N GLN A 445 13.32 -5.68 -4.60
CA GLN A 445 14.35 -5.62 -3.57
C GLN A 445 15.32 -4.46 -3.88
N GLN A 446 15.69 -3.68 -2.86
CA GLN A 446 16.49 -2.48 -3.06
C GLN A 446 18.00 -2.75 -3.23
N ASN A 447 18.53 -3.80 -2.59
CA ASN A 447 19.97 -4.09 -2.50
C ASN A 447 20.39 -5.38 -3.22
N PHE A 448 19.73 -5.74 -4.32
CA PHE A 448 20.06 -6.95 -5.05
C PHE A 448 21.26 -6.69 -6.00
N VAL A 449 22.39 -7.35 -5.77
CA VAL A 449 23.66 -7.06 -6.45
C VAL A 449 23.73 -7.68 -7.85
N GLU A 450 23.24 -8.91 -8.01
CA GLU A 450 23.33 -9.69 -9.26
C GLU A 450 22.37 -9.20 -10.36
N GLY A 451 21.49 -8.25 -10.05
CA GLY A 451 20.61 -7.63 -11.03
C GLY A 451 19.40 -6.94 -10.40
N ALA A 452 18.20 -7.37 -10.74
CA ALA A 452 16.95 -6.95 -10.09
C ALA A 452 16.22 -8.16 -9.51
N CYS A 453 15.60 -8.04 -8.33
CA CYS A 453 14.79 -9.12 -7.77
C CYS A 453 13.37 -8.62 -7.49
N LEU A 454 12.40 -9.14 -8.25
CA LEU A 454 10.99 -8.87 -8.07
C LEU A 454 10.42 -9.86 -7.05
N THR A 455 9.85 -9.35 -5.97
CA THR A 455 9.13 -10.17 -4.98
C THR A 455 7.63 -10.03 -5.18
N ILE A 456 6.95 -11.17 -5.25
CA ILE A 456 5.51 -11.26 -5.49
C ILE A 456 4.89 -12.06 -4.36
N ALA A 457 3.89 -11.48 -3.70
CA ALA A 457 3.03 -12.23 -2.79
C ALA A 457 1.82 -12.75 -3.55
N TRP A 458 1.42 -13.99 -3.30
CA TRP A 458 0.30 -14.65 -3.97
C TRP A 458 -0.92 -14.76 -3.04
N SER A 459 -2.09 -14.99 -3.61
CA SER A 459 -3.36 -15.20 -2.90
C SER A 459 -3.34 -16.41 -1.97
N SER A 460 -2.44 -17.37 -2.19
CA SER A 460 -2.21 -18.54 -1.33
C SER A 460 -1.47 -18.23 -0.03
N GLY A 461 -0.83 -17.06 0.08
CA GLY A 461 0.06 -16.72 1.19
C GLY A 461 1.53 -17.08 0.94
N ARG A 462 1.84 -17.64 -0.23
CA ARG A 462 3.21 -17.87 -0.71
C ARG A 462 3.85 -16.55 -1.17
N VAL A 463 5.13 -16.38 -0.88
CA VAL A 463 5.96 -15.30 -1.46
C VAL A 463 6.96 -15.92 -2.43
N GLN A 464 7.03 -15.38 -3.64
CA GLN A 464 7.96 -15.78 -4.68
C GLN A 464 8.96 -14.66 -4.95
N HIS A 465 10.25 -15.02 -5.02
CA HIS A 465 11.32 -14.14 -5.45
C HIS A 465 11.70 -14.50 -6.88
N PHE A 466 11.53 -13.55 -7.80
CA PHE A 466 11.82 -13.66 -9.22
C PHE A 466 13.05 -12.80 -9.55
N PRO A 467 14.27 -13.38 -9.56
CA PRO A 467 15.49 -12.66 -9.92
C PRO A 467 15.62 -12.53 -11.44
N ILE A 468 16.06 -11.36 -11.86
CA ILE A 468 16.48 -11.00 -13.20
C ILE A 468 17.96 -10.66 -13.12
N ILE A 469 18.80 -11.59 -13.58
CA ILE A 469 20.26 -11.51 -13.37
C ILE A 469 20.92 -10.87 -14.59
N TYR A 470 21.81 -9.91 -14.34
CA TYR A 470 22.67 -9.33 -15.35
C TYR A 470 23.96 -10.16 -15.41
N THR A 471 24.25 -10.86 -16.51
CA THR A 471 25.64 -11.24 -16.74
C THR A 471 26.40 -10.03 -17.20
N ASP A 472 27.20 -9.47 -16.31
CA ASP A 472 28.51 -8.90 -16.62
C ASP A 472 29.32 -8.86 -15.31
N THR A 473 30.14 -9.89 -15.09
CA THR A 473 31.43 -9.88 -14.36
C THR A 473 32.00 -11.30 -14.36
N TYR A 474 32.82 -11.61 -15.37
CA TYR A 474 34.04 -12.39 -15.15
C TYR A 474 35.15 -11.44 -14.72
#